data_AF-A0A914QSE1-F1
#
_entry.id   AF-A0A914QSE1-F1
#
_cell.length_a   1.000
_cell.length_b   1.000
_cell.length_c   1.000
_cell.angle_alpha   90.00
_cell.angle_beta   90.00
_cell.angle_gamma   90.00
#
_symmetry.space_group_name_H-M   'P 1'
#
loop_
_entity.id
_entity.type
_entity.pdbx_description
1 polymer ?
#
loop_
_entity_poly.entity_id
_entity_poly.type
_entity_poly.pdbx_seq_one_letter_code
_entity_poly.pdbx_strand_id
1 'polypeptide(L)'
;MEAIEFFGDDSTEVMRMNHSECERRIKEEIDGNQTFTNVIKKFGFTRADDILPVLIYYSRLLLTALPRKGKEYIQNLFDIADENILARWVVAVYKKPKSDNELELCLKTTDFYECLVDLKAKNIEVPFSSFYETIRTDFKAYFIDYQNLYGIFEIYQCLLRCSALPSPNNSSLFYAAVKKLWNKLNIQNTVLNLEADEKAEIHAEHERLEKLVDNFEGTSHTAIVELIKDHFLPTQISLITDGTKVTLKAEGFNIIMSKIYHSENGVNSQITTTNKNITDIQIIAYNELIMDQDLTLPGINFSCSSNNVAFPKPITINLSGDHGVNDKSTKIKADDGKMPGENGVDGKDGKAGKSSGNFTLVAMTIFGKENLKLILNGGNGDFGQNGGDGADGKDCVGMEFDKVFNIKGVKQGANLVTGSLFSRAFDKKKETKKDDGSLEVHCDSPYYFSTHTFELIKGPDGGKGGLGGKNGKGGQGGYRGTYNIEIDSKIINDEIDIQASDGTKGSEGHPGKNADYGKEGWDIALIDCTLGKRTPFGQKHNKKLYWEFSDTRKENAIYMHSENKKEGNKCYVEIHERDCIKKKLADKEKWTQFKSESERSGESIA
;
A
#
# COMPACT_ATOMS: atom_id res chain seq x y z
N MET A 1 69.50 20.00 23.10
CA MET A 1 68.70 19.24 24.06
C MET A 1 69.29 19.41 25.45
N GLU A 2 70.51 18.92 25.74
CA GLU A 2 71.18 19.22 27.03
C GLU A 2 71.48 20.72 27.26
N ALA A 3 71.67 21.50 26.19
CA ALA A 3 71.85 22.95 26.30
C ALA A 3 70.56 23.75 26.58
N ILE A 4 69.37 23.13 26.56
CA ILE A 4 68.09 23.81 26.83
C ILE A 4 67.62 23.54 28.26
N GLU A 5 67.92 22.36 28.82
CA GLU A 5 67.70 22.07 30.24
C GLU A 5 68.55 22.97 31.16
N PHE A 6 69.72 23.43 30.71
CA PHE A 6 70.63 24.24 31.52
C PHE A 6 70.17 25.70 31.74
N PHE A 7 69.24 26.23 30.94
CA PHE A 7 68.77 27.62 31.04
C PHE A 7 67.34 27.77 31.55
N GLY A 8 66.75 26.69 32.08
CA GLY A 8 65.36 26.67 32.55
C GLY A 8 65.07 27.45 33.83
N ASP A 9 66.07 28.05 34.49
CA ASP A 9 65.91 28.54 35.86
C ASP A 9 66.44 29.96 36.14
N ASP A 10 66.76 30.78 35.12
CA ASP A 10 67.17 32.16 35.38
C ASP A 10 66.51 33.21 34.48
N SER A 11 65.93 34.20 35.14
CA SER A 11 65.13 35.29 34.56
C SER A 11 66.03 36.35 33.91
N THR A 12 66.15 36.37 32.59
CA THR A 12 66.57 37.59 31.85
C THR A 12 66.11 37.58 30.38
N GLU A 13 65.94 38.80 29.85
CA GLU A 13 65.51 39.23 28.51
C GLU A 13 66.17 38.58 27.27
N VAL A 14 67.00 37.55 27.42
CA VAL A 14 67.75 36.89 26.34
C VAL A 14 66.93 35.84 25.58
N MET A 15 65.72 35.49 26.04
CA MET A 15 64.77 34.61 25.32
C MET A 15 63.95 35.28 24.22
N ARG A 16 64.32 36.48 23.74
CA ARG A 16 64.00 36.88 22.36
C ARG A 16 64.94 36.18 21.35
N MET A 17 65.21 34.89 21.55
CA MET A 17 65.69 34.05 20.46
C MET A 17 64.62 34.07 19.37
N ASN A 18 65.05 34.51 18.18
CA ASN A 18 64.24 34.82 17.01
C ASN A 18 62.97 33.96 16.89
N HIS A 19 61.81 34.57 17.15
CA HIS A 19 60.49 34.03 16.83
C HIS A 19 60.47 33.41 15.41
N SER A 20 61.17 34.06 14.47
CA SER A 20 61.33 33.62 13.09
C SER A 20 62.05 32.28 12.91
N GLU A 21 62.99 31.92 13.80
CA GLU A 21 63.73 30.65 13.73
C GLU A 21 62.92 29.50 14.36
N CYS A 22 62.15 29.79 15.41
CA CYS A 22 61.13 28.85 15.93
C CYS A 22 60.04 28.58 14.89
N GLU A 23 59.50 29.63 14.26
CA GLU A 23 58.53 29.51 13.17
C GLU A 23 59.07 28.67 12.00
N ARG A 24 60.33 28.90 11.59
CA ARG A 24 60.97 28.13 10.50
C ARG A 24 61.06 26.64 10.83
N ARG A 25 61.52 26.28 12.03
CA ARG A 25 61.69 24.88 12.44
C ARG A 25 60.36 24.14 12.63
N ILE A 26 59.34 24.84 13.14
CA ILE A 26 57.98 24.29 13.26
C ILE A 26 57.39 24.02 11.87
N LYS A 27 57.62 24.92 10.92
CA LYS A 27 57.18 24.75 9.52
C LYS A 27 57.85 23.54 8.86
N GLU A 28 59.16 23.38 9.03
CA GLU A 28 59.93 22.24 8.47
C GLU A 28 59.47 20.88 9.03
N GLU A 29 59.09 20.80 10.30
CA GLU A 29 58.59 19.55 10.92
C GLU A 29 57.13 19.23 10.54
N ILE A 30 56.28 20.25 10.35
CA ILE A 30 54.89 20.07 9.88
C ILE A 30 54.86 19.63 8.42
N ASP A 31 55.67 20.25 7.56
CA ASP A 31 55.78 19.88 6.14
C ASP A 31 56.41 18.48 5.97
N GLY A 32 57.14 17.99 6.98
CA GLY A 32 57.68 16.63 7.10
C GLY A 32 56.66 15.53 7.47
N ASN A 33 55.36 15.82 7.43
CA ASN A 33 54.26 14.84 7.62
C ASN A 33 54.11 14.29 9.06
N GLN A 34 54.58 15.01 10.08
CA GLN A 34 54.30 14.68 11.49
C GLN A 34 52.96 15.26 11.96
N THR A 35 52.25 14.55 12.85
CA THR A 35 51.04 15.06 13.48
C THR A 35 51.37 16.16 14.50
N PHE A 36 50.54 17.21 14.55
CA PHE A 36 50.70 18.36 15.46
C PHE A 36 50.94 17.98 16.92
N THR A 37 50.23 16.95 17.39
CA THR A 37 50.34 16.42 18.75
C THR A 37 51.75 15.91 19.05
N ASN A 38 52.43 15.34 18.05
CA ASN A 38 53.81 14.87 18.20
C ASN A 38 54.80 16.04 18.20
N VAL A 39 54.54 17.08 17.42
CA VAL A 39 55.33 18.33 17.43
C VAL A 39 55.26 18.98 18.81
N ILE A 40 54.07 19.18 19.37
CA ILE A 40 53.91 19.78 20.71
C ILE A 40 54.60 18.94 21.79
N LYS A 41 54.42 17.62 21.78
CA LYS A 41 55.07 16.72 22.74
C LYS A 41 56.61 16.71 22.61
N LYS A 42 57.14 16.83 21.38
CA LYS A 42 58.58 16.83 21.09
C LYS A 42 59.29 18.10 21.56
N PHE A 43 58.59 19.24 21.58
CA PHE A 43 59.17 20.53 21.98
C PHE A 43 59.02 20.86 23.48
N GLY A 44 58.23 20.08 24.23
CA GLY A 44 58.22 20.15 25.70
C GLY A 44 57.81 21.50 26.29
N PHE A 45 56.89 22.23 25.63
CA PHE A 45 56.43 23.53 26.12
C PHE A 45 55.71 23.40 27.47
N THR A 46 56.22 24.06 28.50
CA THR A 46 55.65 24.02 29.86
C THR A 46 54.92 25.31 30.26
N ARG A 47 55.05 26.40 29.50
CA ARG A 47 54.40 27.69 29.78
C ARG A 47 53.43 28.09 28.66
N ALA A 48 52.27 28.61 29.06
CA ALA A 48 51.19 29.04 28.18
C ALA A 48 51.59 30.11 27.15
N ASP A 49 52.55 30.98 27.50
CA ASP A 49 52.97 32.07 26.62
C ASP A 49 53.88 31.59 25.49
N ASP A 50 54.53 30.43 25.63
CA ASP A 50 55.42 29.85 24.62
C ASP A 50 54.66 29.03 23.57
N ILE A 51 53.54 28.40 23.97
CA ILE A 51 52.73 27.54 23.09
C ILE A 51 51.69 28.32 22.28
N LEU A 52 51.24 29.47 22.78
CA LEU A 52 50.15 30.24 22.18
C LEU A 52 50.45 30.74 20.74
N PRO A 53 51.64 31.26 20.40
CA PRO A 53 51.97 31.66 19.03
C PRO A 53 51.94 30.49 18.04
N VAL A 54 52.39 29.31 18.48
CA VAL A 54 52.41 28.08 17.69
C VAL A 54 50.99 27.59 17.41
N LEU A 55 50.12 27.61 18.44
CA LEU A 55 48.70 27.28 18.30
C LEU A 55 47.97 28.25 17.35
N ILE A 56 48.25 29.55 17.44
CA ILE A 56 47.65 30.56 16.53
C ILE A 56 48.10 30.32 15.09
N TYR A 57 49.39 30.07 14.87
CA TYR A 57 49.93 29.80 13.53
C TYR A 57 49.31 28.52 12.93
N TYR A 58 49.26 27.43 13.70
CA TYR A 58 48.74 26.15 13.23
C TYR A 58 47.25 26.19 12.91
N SER A 59 46.46 26.90 13.71
CA SER A 59 45.01 27.03 13.48
C SER A 59 44.69 27.84 12.24
N ARG A 60 45.52 28.85 11.90
CA ARG A 60 45.42 29.55 10.62
C ARG A 60 45.77 28.65 9.43
N LEU A 61 46.75 27.76 9.61
CA LEU A 61 47.11 26.76 8.60
C LEU A 61 45.98 25.74 8.39
N LEU A 62 45.33 25.27 9.46
CA LEU A 62 44.21 24.32 9.42
C LEU A 62 42.96 24.92 8.78
N LEU A 63 42.64 26.18 9.11
CA LEU A 63 41.52 26.91 8.51
C LEU A 63 41.69 27.10 7.00
N THR A 64 42.93 27.14 6.50
CA THR A 64 43.19 27.31 5.06
C THR A 64 43.36 25.99 4.30
N ALA A 65 43.70 24.88 4.98
CA ALA A 65 44.13 23.66 4.29
C ALA A 65 43.08 22.54 4.19
N LEU A 66 42.23 22.26 5.19
CA LEU A 66 41.44 21.00 5.19
C LEU A 66 40.11 21.08 6.00
N PRO A 67 38.95 21.31 5.35
CA PRO A 67 37.65 21.38 6.02
C PRO A 67 37.20 20.07 6.71
N ARG A 68 37.70 18.91 6.27
CA ARG A 68 37.18 17.59 6.72
C ARG A 68 37.86 16.98 7.96
N LYS A 69 39.00 17.51 8.41
CA LYS A 69 39.71 16.99 9.60
C LYS A 69 39.68 17.94 10.80
N GLY A 70 39.03 19.11 10.67
CA GLY A 70 39.01 20.15 11.71
C GLY A 70 38.56 19.65 13.08
N LYS A 71 37.50 18.83 13.14
CA LYS A 71 36.97 18.28 14.40
C LYS A 71 37.98 17.44 15.18
N GLU A 72 38.71 16.55 14.49
CA GLU A 72 39.71 15.68 15.14
C GLU A 72 40.91 16.50 15.66
N TYR A 73 41.33 17.53 14.94
CA TYR A 73 42.41 18.41 15.39
C TYR A 73 42.03 19.30 16.57
N ILE A 74 40.81 19.84 16.55
CA ILE A 74 40.28 20.64 17.66
C ILE A 74 40.20 19.76 18.91
N GLN A 75 39.68 18.54 18.81
CA GLN A 75 39.59 17.61 19.93
C GLN A 75 40.98 17.29 20.52
N ASN A 76 41.97 17.01 19.68
CA ASN A 76 43.35 16.77 20.11
C ASN A 76 43.97 18.00 20.79
N LEU A 77 43.56 19.22 20.41
CA LEU A 77 44.00 20.47 21.04
C LEU A 77 43.42 20.61 22.46
N PHE A 78 42.16 20.23 22.64
CA PHE A 78 41.50 20.19 23.95
C PHE A 78 42.13 19.16 24.90
N ASP A 79 42.69 18.08 24.37
CA ASP A 79 43.32 17.03 25.18
C ASP A 79 44.71 17.42 25.69
N ILE A 80 45.35 18.45 25.12
CA ILE A 80 46.75 18.82 25.41
C ILE A 80 46.94 20.24 25.95
N ALA A 81 45.99 21.15 25.74
CA ALA A 81 46.10 22.54 26.18
C ALA A 81 45.28 22.78 27.45
N ASP A 82 45.84 23.55 28.39
CA ASP A 82 45.07 23.99 29.56
C ASP A 82 43.98 24.99 29.19
N GLU A 83 43.03 25.18 30.11
CA GLU A 83 41.83 26.00 29.92
C GLU A 83 42.14 27.47 29.61
N ASN A 84 43.23 28.03 30.16
CA ASN A 84 43.65 29.41 29.89
C ASN A 84 44.26 29.56 28.49
N ILE A 85 45.01 28.55 28.03
CA ILE A 85 45.58 28.52 26.68
C ILE A 85 44.47 28.45 25.63
N LEU A 86 43.46 27.59 25.85
CA LEU A 86 42.31 27.45 24.95
C LEU A 86 41.49 28.73 24.84
N ALA A 87 41.19 29.39 25.98
CA ALA A 87 40.45 30.65 25.99
C ALA A 87 41.20 31.76 25.24
N ARG A 88 42.52 31.90 25.46
CA ARG A 88 43.35 32.88 24.75
C ARG A 88 43.48 32.55 23.26
N TRP A 89 43.54 31.27 22.90
CA TRP A 89 43.62 30.81 21.53
C TRP A 89 42.35 31.13 20.73
N VAL A 90 41.16 30.84 21.28
CA VAL A 90 39.86 31.21 20.67
C VAL A 90 39.78 32.72 20.45
N VAL A 91 40.20 33.52 21.43
CA VAL A 91 40.20 34.99 21.25
C VAL A 91 41.19 35.42 20.17
N ALA A 92 42.36 34.80 20.07
CA ALA A 92 43.42 35.23 19.16
C ALA A 92 43.25 34.79 17.69
N VAL A 93 42.68 33.61 17.44
CA VAL A 93 42.39 33.13 16.08
C VAL A 93 41.32 34.00 15.42
N TYR A 94 40.33 34.45 16.18
CA TYR A 94 39.13 35.11 15.64
C TYR A 94 39.10 36.64 15.83
N LYS A 95 40.18 37.26 16.32
CA LYS A 95 40.24 38.71 16.56
C LYS A 95 40.36 39.58 15.30
N LYS A 96 40.65 38.99 14.14
CA LYS A 96 40.78 39.71 12.85
C LYS A 96 40.93 38.73 11.67
N PRO A 97 39.84 38.35 10.98
CA PRO A 97 39.95 37.65 9.70
C PRO A 97 40.62 38.59 8.68
N LYS A 98 41.51 38.05 7.83
CA LYS A 98 42.23 38.85 6.83
C LYS A 98 41.53 38.88 5.47
N SER A 99 40.50 38.06 5.27
CA SER A 99 39.71 38.00 4.04
C SER A 99 38.30 37.48 4.30
N ASP A 100 37.37 37.79 3.38
CA ASP A 100 35.96 37.42 3.49
C ASP A 100 35.74 35.89 3.45
N ASN A 101 36.60 35.15 2.72
CA ASN A 101 36.58 33.67 2.71
C ASN A 101 36.97 33.04 4.06
N GLU A 102 37.87 33.68 4.83
CA GLU A 102 38.20 33.19 6.19
C GLU A 102 37.00 33.38 7.13
N LEU A 103 36.28 34.49 7.01
CA LEU A 103 35.09 34.77 7.82
C LEU A 103 33.93 33.83 7.48
N GLU A 104 33.68 33.58 6.18
CA GLU A 104 32.66 32.64 5.71
C GLU A 104 32.89 31.21 6.22
N LEU A 105 34.16 30.75 6.21
CA LEU A 105 34.51 29.43 6.71
C LEU A 105 34.32 29.31 8.22
N CYS A 106 34.61 30.38 8.98
CA CYS A 106 34.40 30.45 10.43
C CYS A 106 32.91 30.41 10.83
N LEU A 107 32.03 30.97 9.99
CA LEU A 107 30.58 31.01 10.25
C LEU A 107 29.87 29.72 9.82
N LYS A 108 30.40 29.01 8.82
CA LYS A 108 29.82 27.75 8.31
C LYS A 108 30.10 26.51 9.17
N THR A 109 31.06 26.56 10.09
CA THR A 109 31.35 25.44 10.97
C THR A 109 30.38 25.39 12.15
N THR A 110 29.35 24.54 12.06
CA THR A 110 28.48 24.11 13.17
C THR A 110 29.25 23.70 14.43
N ASP A 111 30.51 23.28 14.27
CA ASP A 111 31.41 22.83 15.33
C ASP A 111 31.79 23.94 16.33
N PHE A 112 31.71 25.23 15.96
CA PHE A 112 32.07 26.34 16.86
C PHE A 112 31.06 26.50 18.01
N TYR A 113 29.77 26.30 17.74
CA TYR A 113 28.72 26.38 18.75
C TYR A 113 28.79 25.18 19.71
N GLU A 114 29.03 23.97 19.20
CA GLU A 114 29.28 22.79 20.04
C GLU A 114 30.48 23.03 20.96
N CYS A 115 31.56 23.64 20.46
CA CYS A 115 32.72 24.04 21.26
C CYS A 115 32.39 25.04 22.38
N LEU A 116 31.58 26.07 22.09
CA LEU A 116 31.17 27.05 23.12
C LEU A 116 30.23 26.45 24.17
N VAL A 117 29.39 25.49 23.78
CA VAL A 117 28.53 24.72 24.68
C VAL A 117 29.36 23.83 25.60
N ASP A 118 30.37 23.14 25.07
CA ASP A 118 31.28 22.29 25.86
C ASP A 118 32.16 23.11 26.83
N LEU A 119 32.66 24.28 26.41
CA LEU A 119 33.39 25.20 27.29
C LEU A 119 32.51 25.69 28.45
N LYS A 120 31.23 25.96 28.18
CA LYS A 120 30.24 26.35 29.19
C LYS A 120 29.88 25.19 30.13
N ALA A 121 29.75 23.98 29.61
CA ALA A 121 29.52 22.78 30.43
C ALA A 121 30.67 22.53 31.43
N LYS A 122 31.87 23.03 31.11
CA LYS A 122 33.05 23.02 31.98
C LYS A 122 33.17 24.24 32.91
N ASN A 123 32.15 25.11 33.00
CA ASN A 123 32.13 26.34 33.81
C ASN A 123 33.22 27.38 33.45
N ILE A 124 33.69 27.40 32.20
CA ILE A 124 34.70 28.36 31.76
C ILE A 124 34.02 29.65 31.28
N GLU A 125 34.33 30.76 31.93
CA GLU A 125 33.76 32.08 31.63
C GLU A 125 34.46 32.71 30.43
N VAL A 126 33.79 32.75 29.27
CA VAL A 126 34.31 33.42 28.06
C VAL A 126 33.92 34.90 28.11
N PRO A 127 34.85 35.87 28.00
CA PRO A 127 34.52 37.29 28.05
C PRO A 127 33.85 37.74 26.72
N PHE A 128 32.53 37.55 26.65
CA PHE A 128 31.69 37.79 25.46
C PHE A 128 31.62 39.25 25.00
N SER A 129 32.00 40.23 25.82
CA SER A 129 31.92 41.66 25.48
C SER A 129 32.81 42.06 24.30
N SER A 130 33.97 41.42 24.16
CA SER A 130 34.91 41.65 23.04
C SER A 130 34.53 40.90 21.76
N PHE A 131 33.88 39.74 21.91
CA PHE A 131 33.37 38.91 20.82
C PHE A 131 32.17 39.58 20.12
N TYR A 132 31.25 40.16 20.91
CA TYR A 132 30.09 40.89 20.40
C TYR A 132 30.47 42.12 19.56
N GLU A 133 31.48 42.89 19.98
CA GLU A 133 31.94 44.07 19.21
C GLU A 133 32.63 43.70 17.89
N THR A 134 33.28 42.52 17.83
CA THR A 134 33.95 42.03 16.62
C THR A 134 32.91 41.52 15.59
N ILE A 135 31.95 40.70 16.04
CA ILE A 135 30.79 40.29 15.22
C ILE A 135 30.03 41.52 14.73
N ARG A 136 29.78 42.51 15.60
CA ARG A 136 29.08 43.76 15.28
C ARG A 136 29.74 44.60 14.19
N THR A 137 31.07 44.52 14.04
CA THR A 137 31.81 45.37 13.10
C THR A 137 32.01 44.69 11.74
N ASP A 138 32.22 43.37 11.72
CA ASP A 138 32.52 42.63 10.49
C ASP A 138 31.26 42.06 9.79
N PHE A 139 30.17 41.76 10.52
CA PHE A 139 28.85 41.49 9.92
C PHE A 139 28.31 42.65 9.08
N LYS A 140 28.87 43.84 9.28
CA LYS A 140 28.48 45.08 8.61
C LYS A 140 28.90 45.13 7.15
N ALA A 141 29.95 44.39 6.75
CA ALA A 141 30.46 44.31 5.38
C ALA A 141 29.81 43.18 4.57
N TYR A 142 29.49 42.06 5.24
CA TYR A 142 28.92 40.85 4.62
C TYR A 142 27.50 41.02 4.06
N PHE A 143 26.83 42.12 4.40
CA PHE A 143 25.40 42.34 4.20
C PHE A 143 25.02 43.04 2.89
N ILE A 144 25.99 43.58 2.16
CA ILE A 144 25.71 44.36 0.94
C ILE A 144 25.35 43.44 -0.25
N ASP A 145 25.67 42.14 -0.19
CA ASP A 145 25.55 41.24 -1.35
C ASP A 145 24.41 40.18 -1.27
N TYR A 146 23.73 39.99 -0.12
CA TYR A 146 22.65 39.01 0.01
C TYR A 146 21.28 39.65 0.25
N GLN A 147 20.52 39.85 -0.83
CA GLN A 147 19.16 40.42 -0.84
C GLN A 147 18.03 39.38 -0.68
N ASN A 148 18.20 38.31 0.11
CA ASN A 148 17.18 37.25 0.22
C ASN A 148 16.63 37.04 1.66
N LEU A 149 15.31 36.86 1.76
CA LEU A 149 14.52 36.53 2.97
C LEU A 149 15.11 35.39 3.83
N TYR A 150 15.84 34.46 3.20
CA TYR A 150 16.50 33.35 3.88
C TYR A 150 17.63 33.80 4.84
N GLY A 151 18.33 34.89 4.51
CA GLY A 151 19.36 35.47 5.38
C GLY A 151 18.76 36.14 6.63
N ILE A 152 17.57 36.73 6.49
CA ILE A 152 16.82 37.29 7.63
C ILE A 152 16.39 36.16 8.57
N PHE A 153 15.97 35.00 8.04
CA PHE A 153 15.59 33.82 8.83
C PHE A 153 16.76 33.21 9.62
N GLU A 154 17.93 33.06 9.01
CA GLU A 154 19.17 32.60 9.68
C GLU A 154 19.61 33.54 10.80
N ILE A 155 19.55 34.86 10.55
CA ILE A 155 19.86 35.88 11.55
C ILE A 155 18.87 35.85 12.70
N TYR A 156 17.59 35.62 12.40
CA TYR A 156 16.55 35.50 13.40
C TYR A 156 16.72 34.25 14.27
N GLN A 157 17.09 33.11 13.69
CA GLN A 157 17.48 31.88 14.40
C GLN A 157 18.69 32.12 15.32
N CYS A 158 19.71 32.82 14.83
CA CYS A 158 20.89 33.17 15.61
C CYS A 158 20.53 34.08 16.79
N LEU A 159 19.70 35.11 16.56
CA LEU A 159 19.23 36.04 17.59
C LEU A 159 18.36 35.35 18.64
N LEU A 160 17.46 34.43 18.24
CA LEU A 160 16.69 33.58 19.15
C LEU A 160 17.59 32.71 20.04
N ARG A 161 18.63 32.10 19.46
CA ARG A 161 19.59 31.27 20.22
C ARG A 161 20.44 32.11 21.19
N CYS A 162 20.83 33.32 20.80
CA CYS A 162 21.53 34.27 21.68
C CYS A 162 20.62 34.79 22.82
N SER A 163 19.31 34.91 22.60
CA SER A 163 18.34 35.35 23.61
C SER A 163 18.11 34.34 24.75
N ALA A 164 18.44 33.06 24.54
CA ALA A 164 18.36 32.01 25.56
C ALA A 164 19.47 32.09 26.63
N LEU A 165 20.37 33.07 26.55
CA LEU A 165 21.42 33.30 27.55
C LEU A 165 20.91 34.25 28.65
N PRO A 166 20.85 33.81 29.92
CA PRO A 166 20.22 34.57 31.00
C PRO A 166 21.14 35.71 31.42
N SER A 167 20.89 36.91 30.91
CA SER A 167 21.42 38.15 31.49
C SER A 167 20.40 39.29 31.34
N PRO A 168 20.07 40.00 32.43
CA PRO A 168 19.09 41.09 32.42
C PRO A 168 19.48 42.29 31.55
N ASN A 169 20.73 42.38 31.09
CA ASN A 169 21.20 43.43 30.17
C ASN A 169 21.05 43.07 28.68
N ASN A 170 20.69 41.83 28.34
CA ASN A 170 20.63 41.37 26.95
C ASN A 170 19.35 41.80 26.22
N SER A 171 18.25 42.08 26.92
CA SER A 171 16.96 42.44 26.32
C SER A 171 16.97 43.83 25.67
N SER A 172 17.65 44.83 26.26
CA SER A 172 17.79 46.16 25.65
C SER A 172 18.74 46.15 24.45
N LEU A 173 19.83 45.36 24.52
CA LEU A 173 20.78 45.16 23.42
C LEU A 173 20.15 44.36 22.27
N PHE A 174 19.35 43.34 22.57
CA PHE A 174 18.56 42.58 21.60
C PHE A 174 17.55 43.48 20.90
N TYR A 175 16.78 44.27 21.67
CA TYR A 175 15.81 45.22 21.11
C TYR A 175 16.51 46.29 20.25
N ALA A 176 17.63 46.84 20.71
CA ALA A 176 18.42 47.80 19.94
C ALA A 176 19.04 47.18 18.68
N ALA A 177 19.44 45.91 18.70
CA ALA A 177 19.97 45.20 17.54
C ALA A 177 18.88 44.93 16.50
N VAL A 178 17.71 44.43 16.92
CA VAL A 178 16.55 44.20 16.05
C VAL A 178 16.05 45.52 15.45
N LYS A 179 15.84 46.57 16.27
CA LYS A 179 15.41 47.91 15.80
C LYS A 179 16.41 48.54 14.84
N LYS A 180 17.71 48.28 15.01
CA LYS A 180 18.78 48.80 14.13
C LYS A 180 18.97 47.99 12.85
N LEU A 181 18.73 46.67 12.88
CA LEU A 181 18.66 45.84 11.66
C LEU A 181 17.43 46.22 10.84
N TRP A 182 16.30 46.43 11.52
CA TRP A 182 15.03 46.87 10.95
C TRP A 182 15.14 48.24 10.27
N ASN A 183 15.64 49.26 10.98
CA ASN A 183 15.85 50.60 10.42
C ASN A 183 16.88 50.63 9.26
N LYS A 184 17.65 49.56 9.07
CA LYS A 184 18.60 49.40 7.95
C LYS A 184 18.05 48.60 6.78
N LEU A 185 17.06 47.73 7.02
CA LEU A 185 16.24 47.10 5.97
C LEU A 185 15.27 48.10 5.32
N ASN A 186 15.34 49.38 5.73
CA ASN A 186 14.55 50.47 5.20
C ASN A 186 14.50 50.45 3.66
N ILE A 187 13.27 50.34 3.20
CA ILE A 187 12.76 49.85 1.92
C ILE A 187 13.14 50.71 0.70
N GLN A 188 13.79 51.85 0.92
CA GLN A 188 13.99 52.89 -0.09
C GLN A 188 14.80 52.45 -1.32
N ASN A 189 15.64 51.41 -1.23
CA ASN A 189 16.45 50.96 -2.37
C ASN A 189 15.92 49.71 -3.09
N THR A 190 14.99 48.95 -2.51
CA THR A 190 14.53 47.67 -3.08
C THR A 190 13.20 47.80 -3.83
N VAL A 191 12.42 48.86 -3.56
CA VAL A 191 11.03 49.04 -4.06
C VAL A 191 10.94 49.92 -5.32
N LEU A 192 12.07 50.29 -5.93
CA LEU A 192 12.06 51.15 -7.11
C LEU A 192 11.49 50.46 -8.37
N ASN A 193 11.52 49.12 -8.45
CA ASN A 193 11.18 48.36 -9.66
C ASN A 193 9.90 47.50 -9.61
N LEU A 194 9.13 47.56 -8.52
CA LEU A 194 7.89 46.79 -8.39
C LEU A 194 6.68 47.52 -8.99
N GLU A 195 5.65 46.80 -9.38
CA GLU A 195 4.38 47.40 -9.83
C GLU A 195 3.63 48.03 -8.66
N ALA A 196 2.75 49.01 -8.94
CA ALA A 196 2.12 49.83 -7.89
C ALA A 196 1.36 48.99 -6.82
N ASP A 197 0.74 47.89 -7.23
CA ASP A 197 -0.01 47.00 -6.35
C ASP A 197 0.91 46.20 -5.41
N GLU A 198 2.05 45.71 -5.93
CA GLU A 198 3.09 45.04 -5.13
C GLU A 198 3.75 46.00 -4.12
N LYS A 199 3.93 47.28 -4.51
CA LYS A 199 4.42 48.31 -3.58
C LYS A 199 3.42 48.55 -2.45
N ALA A 200 2.13 48.58 -2.75
CA ALA A 200 1.09 48.82 -1.76
C ALA A 200 1.00 47.66 -0.75
N GLU A 201 1.11 46.42 -1.22
CA GLU A 201 1.11 45.23 -0.35
C GLU A 201 2.33 45.18 0.57
N ILE A 202 3.53 45.43 0.03
CA ILE A 202 4.75 45.52 0.83
C ILE A 202 4.67 46.66 1.83
N HIS A 203 4.09 47.80 1.45
CA HIS A 203 3.95 48.94 2.35
C HIS A 203 2.95 48.66 3.47
N ALA A 204 1.84 47.97 3.18
CA ALA A 204 0.84 47.55 4.16
C ALA A 204 1.42 46.54 5.15
N GLU A 205 2.20 45.56 4.67
CA GLU A 205 2.85 44.57 5.54
C GLU A 205 3.97 45.20 6.37
N HIS A 206 4.74 46.15 5.81
CA HIS A 206 5.71 46.93 6.56
C HIS A 206 5.04 47.75 7.66
N GLU A 207 3.93 48.45 7.37
CA GLU A 207 3.17 49.22 8.37
C GLU A 207 2.59 48.32 9.47
N ARG A 208 2.11 47.12 9.10
CA ARG A 208 1.64 46.11 10.06
C ARG A 208 2.78 45.64 10.97
N LEU A 209 3.94 45.34 10.41
CA LEU A 209 5.11 44.89 11.17
C LEU A 209 5.71 46.00 12.03
N GLU A 210 5.73 47.26 11.57
CA GLU A 210 6.13 48.41 12.40
C GLU A 210 5.21 48.60 13.61
N LYS A 211 3.89 48.52 13.43
CA LYS A 211 2.93 48.52 14.55
C LYS A 211 3.19 47.38 15.54
N LEU A 212 3.64 46.22 15.04
CA LEU A 212 4.01 45.07 15.87
C LEU A 212 5.31 45.33 16.65
N VAL A 213 6.29 45.99 16.02
CA VAL A 213 7.58 46.40 16.62
C VAL A 213 7.41 47.50 17.66
N ASP A 214 6.51 48.45 17.42
CA ASP A 214 6.19 49.52 18.39
C ASP A 214 5.43 48.96 19.59
N ASN A 215 4.56 47.96 19.38
CA ASN A 215 3.95 47.21 20.48
C ASN A 215 4.97 46.36 21.29
N PHE A 216 6.18 46.14 20.76
CA PHE A 216 7.27 45.50 21.50
C PHE A 216 8.00 46.44 22.48
N GLU A 217 7.83 47.76 22.36
CA GLU A 217 8.47 48.74 23.24
C GLU A 217 7.73 48.79 24.59
N GLY A 218 8.11 47.89 25.52
CA GLY A 218 7.55 47.81 26.88
C GLY A 218 6.88 46.48 27.23
N THR A 219 6.71 45.57 26.27
CA THR A 219 6.27 44.19 26.54
C THR A 219 7.42 43.37 27.15
N SER A 220 7.10 42.50 28.10
CA SER A 220 8.10 41.65 28.73
C SER A 220 8.74 40.71 27.69
N HIS A 221 10.03 40.39 27.87
CA HIS A 221 10.73 39.43 27.01
C HIS A 221 9.96 38.12 26.83
N THR A 222 9.23 37.68 27.87
CA THR A 222 8.35 36.52 27.83
C THR A 222 7.19 36.70 26.85
N ALA A 223 6.54 37.86 26.82
CA ALA A 223 5.46 38.15 25.87
C ALA A 223 5.97 38.19 24.42
N ILE A 224 7.17 38.72 24.18
CA ILE A 224 7.81 38.71 22.85
C ILE A 224 8.12 37.28 22.43
N VAL A 225 8.72 36.48 23.31
CA VAL A 225 9.02 35.06 23.03
C VAL A 225 7.75 34.25 22.80
N GLU A 226 6.64 34.52 23.50
CA GLU A 226 5.35 33.88 23.22
C GLU A 226 4.77 34.32 21.88
N LEU A 227 4.82 35.61 21.53
CA LEU A 227 4.34 36.12 20.24
C LEU A 227 5.15 35.56 19.06
N ILE A 228 6.44 35.33 19.27
CA ILE A 228 7.34 34.67 18.32
C ILE A 228 7.03 33.17 18.25
N LYS A 229 6.83 32.49 19.39
CA LYS A 229 6.40 31.08 19.38
C LYS A 229 5.06 30.91 18.67
N ASP A 230 4.16 31.89 18.76
CA ASP A 230 2.88 31.92 18.06
C ASP A 230 3.07 32.16 16.55
N HIS A 231 4.03 33.00 16.13
CA HIS A 231 4.39 33.19 14.71
C HIS A 231 5.25 32.05 14.14
N PHE A 232 5.86 31.21 14.97
CA PHE A 232 6.68 30.08 14.57
C PHE A 232 6.15 28.78 15.19
N LEU A 233 4.82 28.68 15.33
CA LEU A 233 4.15 27.50 15.88
C LEU A 233 4.73 26.25 15.22
N PRO A 234 5.45 25.39 15.98
CA PRO A 234 6.01 24.17 15.42
C PRO A 234 4.83 23.35 14.88
N THR A 235 5.00 22.75 13.70
CA THR A 235 3.91 21.99 13.11
C THR A 235 3.53 20.83 14.03
N GLN A 236 2.30 20.85 14.52
CA GLN A 236 1.75 19.81 15.36
C GLN A 236 1.00 18.83 14.48
N ILE A 237 1.34 17.54 14.57
CA ILE A 237 0.65 16.46 13.87
C ILE A 237 -0.12 15.66 14.91
N SER A 238 -1.42 15.49 14.70
CA SER A 238 -2.32 14.80 15.63
C SER A 238 -3.30 13.90 14.88
N LEU A 239 -3.79 12.87 15.57
CA LEU A 239 -4.85 11.99 15.07
C LEU A 239 -6.15 12.34 15.77
N ILE A 240 -7.17 12.70 15.00
CA ILE A 240 -8.52 12.95 15.48
C ILE A 240 -9.39 11.77 15.05
N THR A 241 -10.13 11.17 15.99
CA THR A 241 -11.04 10.06 15.71
C THR A 241 -12.47 10.51 15.95
N ASP A 242 -13.32 10.38 14.95
CA ASP A 242 -14.76 10.63 15.03
C ASP A 242 -15.51 9.37 14.58
N GLY A 243 -15.93 8.56 15.56
CA GLY A 243 -16.49 7.24 15.32
C GLY A 243 -15.49 6.31 14.62
N THR A 244 -15.80 5.90 13.39
CA THR A 244 -14.94 5.05 12.54
C THR A 244 -13.98 5.83 11.66
N LYS A 245 -14.16 7.15 11.57
CA LYS A 245 -13.34 8.05 10.75
C LYS A 245 -12.09 8.45 11.53
N VAL A 246 -10.92 8.28 10.92
CA VAL A 246 -9.63 8.71 11.50
C VAL A 246 -9.05 9.79 10.59
N THR A 247 -8.87 10.98 11.15
CA THR A 247 -8.30 12.15 10.47
C THR A 247 -6.91 12.42 11.00
N LEU A 248 -5.93 12.52 10.11
CA LEU A 248 -4.59 12.99 10.43
C LEU A 248 -4.52 14.50 10.18
N LYS A 249 -4.35 15.28 11.24
CA LYS A 249 -4.35 16.73 11.19
C LYS A 249 -2.95 17.28 11.44
N ALA A 250 -2.44 18.12 10.54
CA ALA A 250 -1.22 18.89 10.73
C ALA A 250 -1.55 20.38 10.80
N GLU A 251 -1.13 21.06 11.87
CA GLU A 251 -1.38 22.49 12.08
C GLU A 251 -0.09 23.24 12.38
N GLY A 252 0.11 24.43 11.81
CA GLY A 252 1.30 25.25 12.05
C GLY A 252 1.19 26.62 11.38
N PHE A 253 2.12 27.53 11.66
CA PHE A 253 2.07 28.88 11.07
C PHE A 253 2.50 28.87 9.59
N ASN A 254 3.70 28.34 9.33
CA ASN A 254 4.19 28.05 7.99
C ASN A 254 4.46 26.54 7.88
N ILE A 255 3.92 25.89 6.85
CA ILE A 255 4.09 24.45 6.63
C ILE A 255 4.78 24.24 5.29
N ILE A 256 5.83 23.43 5.29
CA ILE A 256 6.48 22.93 4.07
C ILE A 256 6.17 21.44 3.98
N MET A 257 5.47 21.04 2.91
CA MET A 257 4.93 19.69 2.80
C MET A 257 6.01 18.62 2.87
N SER A 258 7.14 18.79 2.17
CA SER A 258 8.28 17.86 2.22
C SER A 258 8.83 17.62 3.63
N LYS A 259 8.90 18.67 4.46
CA LYS A 259 9.39 18.57 5.84
C LYS A 259 8.45 17.74 6.72
N ILE A 260 7.14 17.98 6.61
CA ILE A 260 6.17 17.28 7.46
C ILE A 260 5.85 15.88 6.93
N TYR A 261 5.97 15.65 5.62
CA TYR A 261 5.70 14.35 5.01
C TYR A 261 6.75 13.31 5.38
N HIS A 262 8.03 13.69 5.35
CA HIS A 262 9.17 12.78 5.57
C HIS A 262 9.68 12.72 7.02
N SER A 263 9.15 13.54 7.92
CA SER A 263 9.57 13.48 9.33
C SER A 263 9.21 12.13 9.99
N GLU A 264 9.95 11.74 11.04
CA GLU A 264 9.76 10.45 11.74
C GLU A 264 8.34 10.29 12.31
N ASN A 265 7.74 11.40 12.75
CA ASN A 265 6.35 11.48 13.19
C ASN A 265 5.43 12.14 12.15
N GLY A 266 5.89 12.16 10.90
CA GLY A 266 5.29 12.86 9.78
C GLY A 266 4.10 12.16 9.16
N VAL A 267 3.55 12.78 8.12
CA VAL A 267 2.35 12.29 7.45
C VAL A 267 2.53 10.87 6.92
N ASN A 268 3.63 10.58 6.22
CA ASN A 268 3.87 9.26 5.64
C ASN A 268 4.08 8.17 6.72
N SER A 269 4.81 8.51 7.79
CA SER A 269 5.03 7.61 8.92
C SER A 269 3.71 7.26 9.60
N GLN A 270 2.85 8.23 9.86
CA GLN A 270 1.53 7.98 10.49
C GLN A 270 0.63 7.12 9.61
N ILE A 271 0.60 7.35 8.28
CA ILE A 271 -0.18 6.53 7.34
C ILE A 271 0.29 5.07 7.32
N THR A 272 1.60 4.85 7.34
CA THR A 272 2.18 3.50 7.22
C THR A 272 2.17 2.72 8.53
N THR A 273 2.39 3.39 9.68
CA THR A 273 2.60 2.72 10.97
C THR A 273 1.32 2.47 11.76
N THR A 274 0.29 3.31 11.62
CA THR A 274 -0.76 3.34 12.64
C THR A 274 -1.73 2.16 12.58
N ASN A 275 -1.78 1.33 11.54
CA ASN A 275 -2.82 0.30 11.31
C ASN A 275 -4.27 0.85 11.43
N LYS A 276 -4.42 2.16 11.63
CA LYS A 276 -5.66 2.89 11.71
C LYS A 276 -5.97 3.25 10.27
N ASN A 277 -7.15 2.86 9.81
CA ASN A 277 -7.65 3.20 8.49
C ASN A 277 -7.85 4.73 8.41
N ILE A 278 -6.77 5.50 8.23
CA ILE A 278 -6.82 6.95 8.03
C ILE A 278 -7.61 7.20 6.76
N THR A 279 -8.73 7.89 6.89
CA THR A 279 -9.64 8.22 5.78
C THR A 279 -9.46 9.65 5.31
N ASP A 280 -8.88 10.52 6.14
CA ASP A 280 -8.77 11.95 5.89
C ASP A 280 -7.44 12.51 6.38
N ILE A 281 -6.88 13.44 5.61
CA ILE A 281 -5.72 14.25 5.97
C ILE A 281 -6.14 15.71 5.90
N GLN A 282 -5.82 16.48 6.93
CA GLN A 282 -6.12 17.90 7.03
C GLN A 282 -4.85 18.68 7.34
N ILE A 283 -4.48 19.62 6.47
CA ILE A 283 -3.33 20.50 6.65
C ILE A 283 -3.82 21.94 6.86
N ILE A 284 -3.52 22.54 8.02
CA ILE A 284 -3.91 23.91 8.34
C ILE A 284 -2.64 24.72 8.57
N ALA A 285 -2.28 25.55 7.60
CA ALA A 285 -1.16 26.48 7.72
C ALA A 285 -1.70 27.89 7.91
N TYR A 286 -1.46 28.55 9.04
CA TYR A 286 -2.10 29.84 9.31
C TYR A 286 -1.66 30.97 8.36
N ASN A 287 -0.47 30.89 7.79
CA ASN A 287 0.08 31.91 6.90
C ASN A 287 0.47 31.37 5.53
N GLU A 288 1.39 30.40 5.48
CA GLU A 288 1.91 29.88 4.21
C GLU A 288 2.00 28.34 4.21
N LEU A 289 1.46 27.73 3.15
CA LEU A 289 1.63 26.31 2.83
C LEU A 289 2.44 26.16 1.53
N ILE A 290 3.64 25.60 1.63
CA ILE A 290 4.48 25.29 0.48
C ILE A 290 4.29 23.81 0.11
N MET A 291 3.68 23.56 -1.04
CA MET A 291 3.41 22.23 -1.59
C MET A 291 4.52 21.85 -2.58
N ASP A 292 5.61 21.31 -2.07
CA ASP A 292 6.85 20.99 -2.81
C ASP A 292 7.13 19.48 -2.95
N GLN A 293 6.11 18.63 -2.73
CA GLN A 293 6.24 17.18 -2.67
C GLN A 293 5.06 16.51 -3.36
N ASP A 294 5.34 15.52 -4.22
CA ASP A 294 4.32 14.63 -4.78
C ASP A 294 3.70 13.77 -3.68
N LEU A 295 2.38 13.60 -3.73
CA LEU A 295 1.61 12.83 -2.75
C LEU A 295 0.87 11.68 -3.45
N THR A 296 0.99 10.47 -2.91
CA THR A 296 0.20 9.30 -3.36
C THR A 296 -0.54 8.72 -2.16
N LEU A 297 -1.84 8.98 -2.10
CA LEU A 297 -2.70 8.78 -0.93
C LEU A 297 -3.99 8.05 -1.34
N PRO A 298 -3.92 6.74 -1.65
CA PRO A 298 -4.98 6.07 -2.37
C PRO A 298 -6.29 6.00 -1.59
N GLY A 299 -7.34 6.63 -2.12
CA GLY A 299 -8.66 6.66 -1.50
C GLY A 299 -8.74 7.47 -0.20
N ILE A 300 -7.78 8.34 0.09
CA ILE A 300 -7.76 9.20 1.29
C ILE A 300 -8.20 10.61 0.90
N ASN A 301 -9.15 11.18 1.63
CA ASN A 301 -9.54 12.58 1.45
C ASN A 301 -8.39 13.48 1.89
N PHE A 302 -8.03 14.46 1.08
CA PHE A 302 -6.98 15.41 1.39
C PHE A 302 -7.55 16.82 1.39
N SER A 303 -7.44 17.50 2.53
CA SER A 303 -7.88 18.87 2.70
C SER A 303 -6.73 19.75 3.18
N CYS A 304 -6.64 20.95 2.64
CA CYS A 304 -5.65 21.93 3.09
C CYS A 304 -6.24 23.34 3.09
N SER A 305 -5.81 24.15 4.06
CA SER A 305 -6.23 25.55 4.20
C SER A 305 -5.07 26.43 4.64
N SER A 306 -4.88 27.56 3.95
CA SER A 306 -3.88 28.57 4.33
C SER A 306 -4.20 29.94 3.77
N ASN A 307 -3.60 31.03 4.26
CA ASN A 307 -3.73 32.31 3.57
C ASN A 307 -3.03 32.23 2.21
N ASN A 308 -1.80 31.74 2.17
CA ASN A 308 -0.99 31.62 0.98
C ASN A 308 -0.65 30.16 0.70
N VAL A 309 -0.89 29.67 -0.51
CA VAL A 309 -0.44 28.35 -0.95
C VAL A 309 0.48 28.49 -2.15
N ALA A 310 1.67 27.90 -2.08
CA ALA A 310 2.64 27.96 -3.15
C ALA A 310 2.98 26.57 -3.69
N PHE A 311 2.93 26.42 -5.01
CA PHE A 311 3.41 25.27 -5.76
C PHE A 311 4.68 25.67 -6.52
N PRO A 312 5.86 25.69 -5.87
CA PRO A 312 7.09 26.25 -6.44
C PRO A 312 7.65 25.46 -7.63
N LYS A 313 7.15 24.26 -7.86
CA LYS A 313 7.53 23.35 -8.96
C LYS A 313 6.33 22.45 -9.30
N PRO A 314 6.32 21.83 -10.49
CA PRO A 314 5.33 20.81 -10.83
C PRO A 314 5.24 19.72 -9.76
N ILE A 315 4.03 19.46 -9.26
CA ILE A 315 3.74 18.38 -8.32
C ILE A 315 2.47 17.63 -8.73
N THR A 316 2.38 16.37 -8.30
CA THR A 316 1.20 15.53 -8.47
C THR A 316 0.63 15.13 -7.11
N ILE A 317 -0.66 15.39 -6.91
CA ILE A 317 -1.44 14.84 -5.79
C ILE A 317 -2.36 13.76 -6.36
N ASN A 318 -2.04 12.51 -6.08
CA ASN A 318 -2.78 11.34 -6.52
C ASN A 318 -3.56 10.72 -5.35
N LEU A 319 -4.88 10.89 -5.37
CA LEU A 319 -5.82 10.32 -4.40
C LEU A 319 -6.58 9.11 -4.95
N SER A 320 -6.17 8.59 -6.11
CA SER A 320 -6.87 7.52 -6.82
C SER A 320 -7.07 6.29 -5.95
N GLY A 321 -8.23 5.66 -6.05
CA GLY A 321 -8.51 4.44 -5.30
C GLY A 321 -7.75 3.25 -5.87
N ASP A 322 -7.36 2.33 -4.98
CA ASP A 322 -6.73 1.07 -5.36
C ASP A 322 -7.67 0.21 -6.21
N HIS A 323 -7.11 -0.48 -7.19
CA HIS A 323 -7.84 -1.50 -7.94
C HIS A 323 -8.31 -2.63 -7.01
N GLY A 324 -9.41 -3.28 -7.38
CA GLY A 324 -9.76 -4.57 -6.83
C GLY A 324 -8.64 -5.54 -7.16
N VAL A 325 -7.81 -5.89 -6.19
CA VAL A 325 -6.77 -6.91 -6.36
C VAL A 325 -7.23 -8.17 -5.68
N ASN A 326 -7.61 -9.17 -6.46
CA ASN A 326 -7.63 -10.51 -5.94
C ASN A 326 -6.24 -11.12 -5.93
N ASP A 327 -6.07 -12.10 -5.03
CA ASP A 327 -5.00 -13.06 -5.16
C ASP A 327 -5.04 -13.67 -6.56
N LYS A 328 -3.87 -14.05 -7.09
CA LYS A 328 -3.71 -14.69 -8.41
C LYS A 328 -4.69 -15.84 -8.69
N SER A 329 -5.32 -16.38 -7.65
CA SER A 329 -6.33 -17.44 -7.67
C SER A 329 -7.61 -17.10 -8.46
N THR A 330 -8.07 -15.85 -8.55
CA THR A 330 -9.32 -15.54 -9.28
C THR A 330 -9.17 -15.47 -10.80
N LYS A 331 -7.93 -15.40 -11.31
CA LYS A 331 -7.66 -15.52 -12.76
C LYS A 331 -7.68 -16.97 -13.24
N ILE A 332 -7.63 -17.93 -12.33
CA ILE A 332 -7.66 -19.35 -12.63
C ILE A 332 -9.10 -19.81 -12.52
N LYS A 333 -9.60 -20.59 -13.49
CA LYS A 333 -10.91 -21.25 -13.39
C LYS A 333 -11.04 -21.97 -12.03
N ALA A 334 -12.24 -21.96 -11.45
CA ALA A 334 -12.51 -22.75 -10.25
C ALA A 334 -12.35 -24.25 -10.53
N ASP A 335 -12.18 -25.02 -9.46
CA ASP A 335 -11.92 -26.46 -9.54
C ASP A 335 -13.09 -27.18 -10.23
N ASP A 336 -12.76 -28.03 -11.20
CA ASP A 336 -13.70 -28.95 -11.81
C ASP A 336 -14.11 -30.04 -10.80
N GLY A 337 -15.28 -30.66 -11.02
CA GLY A 337 -15.67 -31.86 -10.30
C GLY A 337 -14.63 -32.96 -10.51
N LYS A 338 -14.25 -33.68 -9.44
CA LYS A 338 -13.18 -34.69 -9.49
C LYS A 338 -13.73 -36.10 -9.52
N MET A 339 -14.91 -36.32 -8.97
CA MET A 339 -15.59 -37.61 -8.93
C MET A 339 -16.79 -37.67 -9.86
N PRO A 340 -17.16 -38.86 -10.39
CA PRO A 340 -18.27 -38.94 -11.34
C PRO A 340 -19.57 -38.37 -10.79
N GLY A 341 -20.17 -37.44 -11.53
CA GLY A 341 -21.39 -36.73 -11.12
C GLY A 341 -21.18 -35.58 -10.14
N GLU A 342 -19.94 -35.29 -9.73
CA GLU A 342 -19.62 -34.14 -8.88
C GLU A 342 -19.73 -32.84 -9.67
N ASN A 343 -20.32 -31.82 -9.05
CA ASN A 343 -20.42 -30.49 -9.65
C ASN A 343 -19.05 -29.79 -9.67
N GLY A 344 -18.84 -28.93 -10.65
CA GLY A 344 -17.75 -27.97 -10.61
C GLY A 344 -17.98 -26.93 -9.51
N VAL A 345 -16.90 -26.40 -8.98
CA VAL A 345 -16.92 -25.37 -7.94
C VAL A 345 -17.32 -24.03 -8.57
N ASP A 346 -18.16 -23.26 -7.87
CA ASP A 346 -18.54 -21.92 -8.30
C ASP A 346 -17.32 -20.98 -8.33
N GLY A 347 -17.26 -20.13 -9.34
CA GLY A 347 -16.28 -19.06 -9.44
C GLY A 347 -16.51 -18.02 -8.35
N LYS A 348 -15.42 -17.52 -7.75
CA LYS A 348 -15.45 -16.40 -6.80
C LYS A 348 -15.68 -15.07 -7.51
N ASP A 349 -16.43 -14.19 -6.86
CA ASP A 349 -16.63 -12.83 -7.33
C ASP A 349 -15.32 -12.01 -7.32
N GLY A 350 -15.25 -11.06 -8.25
CA GLY A 350 -14.22 -10.04 -8.31
C GLY A 350 -14.37 -9.06 -7.16
N LYS A 351 -13.26 -8.62 -6.56
CA LYS A 351 -13.29 -7.57 -5.55
C LYS A 351 -13.63 -6.22 -6.17
N ALA A 352 -14.41 -5.41 -5.46
CA ALA A 352 -14.64 -4.03 -5.85
C ALA A 352 -13.33 -3.22 -5.81
N GLY A 353 -13.21 -2.26 -6.72
CA GLY A 353 -12.17 -1.25 -6.64
C GLY A 353 -12.53 -0.19 -5.59
N LYS A 354 -11.51 0.40 -4.98
CA LYS A 354 -11.67 1.45 -3.97
C LYS A 354 -12.05 2.76 -4.67
N SER A 355 -12.93 3.55 -4.06
CA SER A 355 -13.18 4.92 -4.53
C SER A 355 -11.93 5.79 -4.31
N SER A 356 -11.79 6.81 -5.15
CA SER A 356 -10.81 7.87 -4.93
C SER A 356 -11.13 8.69 -3.67
N GLY A 357 -10.11 9.30 -3.10
CA GLY A 357 -10.29 10.37 -2.12
C GLY A 357 -10.80 11.66 -2.77
N ASN A 358 -11.32 12.56 -1.95
CA ASN A 358 -11.71 13.91 -2.34
C ASN A 358 -10.61 14.92 -2.01
N PHE A 359 -10.53 16.01 -2.77
CA PHE A 359 -9.55 17.07 -2.56
C PHE A 359 -10.22 18.39 -2.21
N THR A 360 -9.79 19.05 -1.14
CA THR A 360 -10.25 20.40 -0.80
C THR A 360 -9.06 21.31 -0.55
N LEU A 361 -9.06 22.49 -1.18
CA LEU A 361 -8.07 23.53 -0.96
C LEU A 361 -8.77 24.87 -0.75
N VAL A 362 -8.52 25.52 0.37
CA VAL A 362 -9.05 26.86 0.69
C VAL A 362 -7.87 27.81 0.90
N ALA A 363 -7.78 28.86 0.09
CA ALA A 363 -6.73 29.86 0.22
C ALA A 363 -7.20 31.29 -0.04
N MET A 364 -6.43 32.28 0.42
CA MET A 364 -6.59 33.67 -0.06
C MET A 364 -5.86 33.87 -1.38
N THR A 365 -4.62 33.34 -1.46
CA THR A 365 -3.77 33.44 -2.65
C THR A 365 -3.13 32.09 -2.96
N ILE A 366 -3.07 31.74 -4.25
CA ILE A 366 -2.36 30.54 -4.73
C ILE A 366 -1.32 30.95 -5.78
N PHE A 367 -0.06 30.60 -5.53
CA PHE A 367 1.07 30.81 -6.43
C PHE A 367 1.44 29.51 -7.16
N GLY A 368 1.65 29.60 -8.47
CA GLY A 368 2.08 28.47 -9.30
C GLY A 368 1.02 27.39 -9.47
N LYS A 369 -0.28 27.71 -9.46
CA LYS A 369 -1.38 26.73 -9.57
C LYS A 369 -1.30 25.85 -10.83
N GLU A 370 -0.70 26.34 -11.91
CA GLU A 370 -0.40 25.59 -13.14
C GLU A 370 0.58 24.43 -12.91
N ASN A 371 1.33 24.45 -11.81
CA ASN A 371 2.21 23.38 -11.39
C ASN A 371 1.48 22.27 -10.63
N LEU A 372 0.20 22.42 -10.29
CA LEU A 372 -0.57 21.40 -9.60
C LEU A 372 -1.23 20.46 -10.60
N LYS A 373 -0.92 19.17 -10.47
CA LYS A 373 -1.67 18.08 -11.09
C LYS A 373 -2.44 17.27 -10.04
N LEU A 374 -3.72 17.04 -10.30
CA LEU A 374 -4.63 16.30 -9.43
C LEU A 374 -5.10 15.01 -10.12
N ILE A 375 -5.00 13.87 -9.45
CA ILE A 375 -5.47 12.57 -9.97
C ILE A 375 -6.45 11.94 -8.96
N LEU A 376 -7.71 11.81 -9.36
CA LEU A 376 -8.86 11.44 -8.53
C LEU A 376 -9.63 10.23 -9.12
N ASN A 377 -8.92 9.24 -9.65
CA ASN A 377 -9.55 8.13 -10.35
C ASN A 377 -10.06 7.06 -9.37
N GLY A 378 -11.28 6.56 -9.60
CA GLY A 378 -11.74 5.36 -8.91
C GLY A 378 -10.93 4.14 -9.35
N GLY A 379 -10.68 3.21 -8.43
CA GLY A 379 -10.02 1.96 -8.76
C GLY A 379 -10.92 1.05 -9.58
N ASN A 380 -10.40 0.45 -10.65
CA ASN A 380 -11.10 -0.62 -11.39
C ASN A 380 -11.49 -1.79 -10.47
N GLY A 381 -12.67 -2.35 -10.67
CA GLY A 381 -13.08 -3.61 -10.06
C GLY A 381 -12.41 -4.80 -10.73
N ASP A 382 -12.23 -5.89 -9.98
CA ASP A 382 -11.57 -7.08 -10.49
C ASP A 382 -12.51 -7.99 -11.30
N PHE A 383 -11.92 -8.86 -12.11
CA PHE A 383 -12.65 -9.88 -12.85
C PHE A 383 -13.25 -10.93 -11.91
N GLY A 384 -14.45 -11.40 -12.24
CA GLY A 384 -15.02 -12.58 -11.63
C GLY A 384 -14.35 -13.85 -12.14
N GLN A 385 -14.19 -14.85 -11.28
CA GLN A 385 -13.59 -16.13 -11.62
C GLN A 385 -14.55 -16.99 -12.46
N ASN A 386 -14.02 -17.77 -13.41
CA ASN A 386 -14.82 -18.76 -14.13
C ASN A 386 -15.22 -19.92 -13.21
N GLY A 387 -16.42 -20.46 -13.38
CA GLY A 387 -16.85 -21.68 -12.69
C GLY A 387 -16.12 -22.92 -13.21
N GLY A 388 -15.97 -23.92 -12.34
CA GLY A 388 -15.44 -25.24 -12.67
C GLY A 388 -16.44 -26.05 -13.49
N ASP A 389 -15.98 -26.96 -14.35
CA ASP A 389 -16.86 -27.87 -15.07
C ASP A 389 -17.32 -29.01 -14.15
N GLY A 390 -18.52 -29.53 -14.40
CA GLY A 390 -18.99 -30.75 -13.75
C GLY A 390 -18.25 -31.98 -14.26
N ALA A 391 -18.16 -33.01 -13.42
CA ALA A 391 -17.59 -34.30 -13.78
C ALA A 391 -18.62 -35.23 -14.42
N ASP A 392 -18.24 -35.95 -15.46
CA ASP A 392 -19.09 -36.91 -16.15
C ASP A 392 -19.66 -37.96 -15.19
N GLY A 393 -20.89 -38.40 -15.44
CA GLY A 393 -21.50 -39.44 -14.65
C GLY A 393 -20.80 -40.78 -14.80
N LYS A 394 -20.89 -41.62 -13.76
CA LYS A 394 -20.24 -42.94 -13.78
C LYS A 394 -20.89 -43.84 -14.83
N ASP A 395 -20.11 -44.32 -15.79
CA ASP A 395 -20.55 -45.35 -16.74
C ASP A 395 -20.94 -46.63 -15.97
N CYS A 396 -22.09 -47.18 -16.34
CA CYS A 396 -22.58 -48.44 -15.84
C CYS A 396 -22.26 -49.56 -16.83
N VAL A 397 -21.68 -50.63 -16.32
CA VAL A 397 -21.47 -51.86 -17.09
C VAL A 397 -22.72 -52.73 -16.89
N GLY A 398 -23.24 -53.29 -17.98
CA GLY A 398 -24.33 -54.27 -17.86
C GLY A 398 -23.84 -55.54 -17.17
N MET A 399 -24.76 -56.42 -16.81
CA MET A 399 -24.38 -57.68 -16.19
C MET A 399 -23.79 -58.64 -17.23
N GLU A 400 -22.81 -59.45 -16.84
CA GLU A 400 -22.36 -60.54 -17.69
C GLU A 400 -23.39 -61.67 -17.65
N PHE A 401 -23.76 -62.16 -18.83
CA PHE A 401 -24.75 -63.22 -19.01
C PHE A 401 -24.48 -64.44 -18.11
N ASP A 402 -23.22 -64.88 -18.05
CA ASP A 402 -22.82 -66.03 -17.26
C ASP A 402 -22.96 -65.80 -15.75
N LYS A 403 -22.83 -64.57 -15.25
CA LYS A 403 -22.98 -64.26 -13.82
C LYS A 403 -24.45 -64.24 -13.39
N VAL A 404 -25.33 -63.77 -14.28
CA VAL A 404 -26.77 -63.73 -14.05
C VAL A 404 -27.34 -65.15 -13.96
N PHE A 405 -26.93 -66.03 -14.87
CA PHE A 405 -27.54 -67.36 -14.99
C PHE A 405 -26.72 -68.49 -14.34
N ASN A 406 -25.45 -68.25 -13.95
CA ASN A 406 -24.71 -69.12 -13.02
C ASN A 406 -24.92 -68.77 -11.55
N ILE A 407 -26.01 -68.08 -11.17
CA ILE A 407 -26.47 -68.11 -9.77
C ILE A 407 -26.91 -69.56 -9.51
N LYS A 408 -25.92 -70.38 -9.14
CA LYS A 408 -25.94 -71.83 -8.87
C LYS A 408 -26.96 -72.12 -7.78
N GLY A 409 -28.22 -72.19 -8.18
CA GLY A 409 -29.36 -72.33 -7.27
C GLY A 409 -30.66 -72.61 -8.01
N VAL A 410 -30.79 -72.16 -9.26
CA VAL A 410 -31.79 -72.71 -10.19
C VAL A 410 -31.29 -74.08 -10.64
N LYS A 411 -31.35 -75.06 -9.73
CA LYS A 411 -31.15 -76.46 -10.08
C LYS A 411 -32.13 -76.77 -11.21
N GLN A 412 -31.63 -77.09 -12.40
CA GLN A 412 -32.38 -77.87 -13.38
C GLN A 412 -32.88 -79.11 -12.63
N GLY A 413 -34.15 -79.10 -12.21
CA GLY A 413 -34.80 -80.24 -11.55
C GLY A 413 -34.97 -80.21 -10.03
N ALA A 414 -34.89 -79.08 -9.32
CA ALA A 414 -35.37 -79.06 -7.92
C ALA A 414 -36.03 -77.74 -7.56
N ASN A 415 -37.36 -77.77 -7.43
CA ASN A 415 -38.20 -76.86 -6.65
C ASN A 415 -37.64 -75.44 -6.51
N LEU A 416 -37.53 -74.72 -7.63
CA LEU A 416 -37.90 -73.32 -7.55
C LEU A 416 -39.34 -73.36 -7.08
N VAL A 417 -39.66 -72.69 -5.98
CA VAL A 417 -41.03 -72.30 -5.70
C VAL A 417 -41.39 -71.26 -6.77
N THR A 418 -41.55 -71.71 -8.02
CA THR A 418 -42.71 -71.30 -8.81
C THR A 418 -43.87 -71.62 -7.90
N GLY A 419 -44.40 -70.60 -7.22
CA GLY A 419 -45.70 -70.72 -6.61
C GLY A 419 -46.65 -71.09 -7.73
N SER A 420 -46.88 -72.40 -7.92
CA SER A 420 -48.02 -72.92 -8.64
C SER A 420 -49.24 -72.63 -7.78
N LEU A 421 -49.55 -71.35 -7.61
CA LEU A 421 -50.91 -70.94 -7.37
C LEU A 421 -51.54 -70.96 -8.76
N PHE A 422 -52.29 -72.03 -9.01
CA PHE A 422 -53.39 -71.96 -9.95
C PHE A 422 -54.19 -70.69 -9.64
N SER A 423 -54.08 -69.67 -10.48
CA SER A 423 -55.02 -68.55 -10.48
C SER A 423 -55.32 -68.12 -11.91
N ARG A 424 -56.62 -68.11 -12.20
CA ARG A 424 -57.27 -67.20 -13.15
C ARG A 424 -56.65 -65.80 -13.07
N ALA A 425 -56.64 -65.13 -14.23
CA ALA A 425 -56.34 -63.72 -14.46
C ALA A 425 -54.84 -63.33 -14.46
N PHE A 426 -54.39 -62.82 -15.60
CA PHE A 426 -53.15 -62.07 -15.81
C PHE A 426 -53.15 -60.71 -15.09
N ASP A 427 -53.51 -60.65 -13.80
CA ASP A 427 -53.70 -59.35 -13.13
C ASP A 427 -52.49 -58.84 -12.35
N LYS A 428 -51.35 -59.54 -12.31
CA LYS A 428 -50.17 -59.06 -11.56
C LYS A 428 -48.86 -59.21 -12.34
N LYS A 429 -48.51 -58.16 -13.09
CA LYS A 429 -47.12 -57.84 -13.39
C LYS A 429 -46.37 -57.74 -12.06
N LYS A 430 -45.56 -58.73 -11.72
CA LYS A 430 -44.74 -58.68 -10.51
C LYS A 430 -43.38 -58.11 -10.89
N GLU A 431 -43.24 -56.81 -10.66
CA GLU A 431 -41.95 -56.14 -10.73
C GLU A 431 -41.22 -56.36 -9.41
N THR A 432 -40.07 -57.03 -9.45
CA THR A 432 -39.20 -57.17 -8.28
C THR A 432 -37.93 -56.38 -8.54
N LYS A 433 -37.68 -55.35 -7.73
CA LYS A 433 -36.43 -54.59 -7.76
C LYS A 433 -35.38 -55.37 -6.97
N LYS A 434 -34.25 -55.70 -7.59
CA LYS A 434 -33.11 -56.35 -6.90
C LYS A 434 -32.26 -55.31 -6.18
N ASP A 435 -31.45 -55.79 -5.23
CA ASP A 435 -30.53 -54.94 -4.44
C ASP A 435 -29.48 -54.23 -5.32
N ASP A 436 -29.20 -54.76 -6.52
CA ASP A 436 -28.31 -54.16 -7.52
C ASP A 436 -28.99 -53.11 -8.43
N GLY A 437 -30.26 -52.80 -8.17
CA GLY A 437 -31.05 -51.81 -8.91
C GLY A 437 -31.69 -52.34 -10.20
N SER A 438 -31.43 -53.60 -10.58
CA SER A 438 -32.10 -54.21 -11.72
C SER A 438 -33.57 -54.50 -11.43
N LEU A 439 -34.38 -54.46 -12.49
CA LEU A 439 -35.80 -54.77 -12.44
C LEU A 439 -36.03 -56.13 -13.07
N GLU A 440 -36.53 -57.08 -12.29
CA GLU A 440 -37.01 -58.36 -12.80
C GLU A 440 -38.52 -58.25 -13.07
N VAL A 441 -38.91 -58.56 -14.31
CA VAL A 441 -40.31 -58.60 -14.73
C VAL A 441 -40.64 -60.04 -15.08
N HIS A 442 -41.52 -60.66 -14.30
CA HIS A 442 -41.98 -62.03 -14.52
C HIS A 442 -43.35 -62.04 -15.19
N CYS A 443 -43.51 -62.85 -16.24
CA CYS A 443 -44.76 -63.04 -16.96
C CYS A 443 -44.99 -64.54 -17.20
N ASP A 444 -46.04 -65.12 -16.61
CA ASP A 444 -46.45 -66.51 -16.82
C ASP A 444 -47.73 -66.58 -17.66
N SER A 445 -47.73 -67.44 -18.68
CA SER A 445 -48.94 -67.75 -19.48
C SER A 445 -49.40 -69.19 -19.24
N PRO A 446 -50.57 -69.41 -18.60
CA PRO A 446 -51.07 -70.75 -18.32
C PRO A 446 -51.90 -71.27 -19.51
N TYR A 447 -51.26 -71.86 -20.51
CA TYR A 447 -51.95 -72.68 -21.51
C TYR A 447 -51.29 -74.06 -21.64
N TYR A 448 -52.13 -75.09 -21.73
CA TYR A 448 -51.87 -76.51 -21.42
C TYR A 448 -50.71 -77.23 -22.16
N PHE A 449 -49.95 -76.60 -23.06
CA PHE A 449 -48.85 -77.28 -23.78
C PHE A 449 -47.57 -76.44 -24.03
N SER A 450 -47.51 -75.15 -23.66
CA SER A 450 -46.27 -74.36 -23.75
C SER A 450 -46.36 -73.05 -22.97
N THR A 451 -45.90 -73.04 -21.73
CA THR A 451 -45.61 -71.80 -20.98
C THR A 451 -44.33 -71.16 -21.54
N HIS A 452 -44.39 -69.87 -21.82
CA HIS A 452 -43.22 -69.04 -22.09
C HIS A 452 -43.05 -68.13 -20.88
N THR A 453 -41.89 -68.21 -20.24
CA THR A 453 -41.49 -67.29 -19.19
C THR A 453 -40.48 -66.31 -19.79
N PHE A 454 -40.73 -65.03 -19.58
CA PHE A 454 -39.83 -63.96 -19.99
C PHE A 454 -39.25 -63.31 -18.75
N GLU A 455 -37.93 -63.33 -18.65
CA GLU A 455 -37.18 -62.64 -17.60
C GLU A 455 -36.35 -61.53 -18.25
N LEU A 456 -36.72 -60.26 -18.03
CA LEU A 456 -35.86 -59.12 -18.36
C LEU A 456 -35.09 -58.69 -17.12
N ILE A 457 -33.80 -58.49 -17.28
CA ILE A 457 -32.93 -57.85 -16.30
C ILE A 457 -32.42 -56.57 -16.93
N LYS A 458 -32.92 -55.45 -16.41
CA LYS A 458 -32.47 -54.13 -16.85
C LYS A 458 -31.08 -53.84 -16.32
N GLY A 459 -30.18 -53.42 -17.21
CA GLY A 459 -28.89 -52.87 -16.83
C GLY A 459 -29.09 -51.57 -16.05
N PRO A 460 -28.20 -51.26 -15.08
CA PRO A 460 -28.34 -50.05 -14.29
C PRO A 460 -28.24 -48.81 -15.16
N ASP A 461 -28.96 -47.75 -14.79
CA ASP A 461 -28.84 -46.45 -15.45
C ASP A 461 -27.43 -45.88 -15.21
N GLY A 462 -26.89 -45.16 -16.18
CA GLY A 462 -25.64 -44.45 -16.00
C GLY A 462 -25.77 -43.37 -14.92
N GLY A 463 -24.68 -43.12 -14.19
CA GLY A 463 -24.64 -42.06 -13.20
C GLY A 463 -24.98 -40.70 -13.82
N LYS A 464 -25.61 -39.81 -13.04
CA LYS A 464 -25.86 -38.44 -13.47
C LYS A 464 -24.53 -37.67 -13.60
N GLY A 465 -24.39 -36.86 -14.63
CA GLY A 465 -23.27 -35.92 -14.77
C GLY A 465 -23.40 -34.72 -13.83
N GLY A 466 -22.26 -34.20 -13.39
CA GLY A 466 -22.19 -33.03 -12.54
C GLY A 466 -22.60 -31.75 -13.27
N LEU A 467 -23.10 -30.77 -12.53
CA LEU A 467 -23.34 -29.42 -13.04
C LEU A 467 -22.04 -28.64 -13.07
N GLY A 468 -21.89 -27.75 -14.04
CA GLY A 468 -20.85 -26.73 -13.98
C GLY A 468 -21.13 -25.74 -12.86
N GLY A 469 -20.08 -25.26 -12.22
CA GLY A 469 -20.15 -24.18 -11.24
C GLY A 469 -20.59 -22.87 -11.88
N LYS A 470 -21.24 -22.01 -11.11
CA LYS A 470 -21.61 -20.65 -11.52
C LYS A 470 -20.37 -19.80 -11.76
N ASN A 471 -20.52 -18.75 -12.55
CA ASN A 471 -19.48 -17.74 -12.67
C ASN A 471 -19.46 -16.81 -11.46
N GLY A 472 -18.27 -16.31 -11.13
CA GLY A 472 -18.12 -15.14 -10.28
C GLY A 472 -18.56 -13.88 -11.01
N LYS A 473 -19.26 -12.99 -10.31
CA LYS A 473 -19.59 -11.65 -10.77
C LYS A 473 -18.32 -10.78 -10.80
N GLY A 474 -18.22 -9.87 -11.76
CA GLY A 474 -17.14 -8.89 -11.79
C GLY A 474 -17.31 -7.84 -10.70
N GLY A 475 -16.22 -7.43 -10.08
CA GLY A 475 -16.18 -6.42 -9.03
C GLY A 475 -16.60 -5.05 -9.56
N GLN A 476 -17.32 -4.28 -8.74
CA GLN A 476 -17.70 -2.92 -9.09
C GLN A 476 -16.46 -2.00 -9.11
N GLY A 477 -16.41 -1.07 -10.06
CA GLY A 477 -15.40 -0.02 -10.05
C GLY A 477 -15.66 0.99 -8.94
N GLY A 478 -14.60 1.55 -8.37
CA GLY A 478 -14.66 2.63 -7.40
C GLY A 478 -15.11 3.93 -8.05
N TYR A 479 -15.72 4.82 -7.27
CA TYR A 479 -16.14 6.12 -7.76
C TYR A 479 -14.97 7.10 -7.85
N ARG A 480 -15.02 8.01 -8.82
CA ARG A 480 -14.09 9.13 -8.91
C ARG A 480 -14.25 10.07 -7.72
N GLY A 481 -13.16 10.75 -7.40
CA GLY A 481 -13.13 11.75 -6.33
C GLY A 481 -13.76 13.06 -6.81
N THR A 482 -14.20 13.86 -5.85
CA THR A 482 -14.58 15.26 -6.10
C THR A 482 -13.48 16.19 -5.63
N TYR A 483 -13.49 17.42 -6.14
CA TYR A 483 -12.57 18.46 -5.69
C TYR A 483 -13.30 19.78 -5.45
N ASN A 484 -12.78 20.58 -4.53
CA ASN A 484 -13.20 21.95 -4.30
C ASN A 484 -11.96 22.83 -4.04
N ILE A 485 -11.77 23.86 -4.86
CA ILE A 485 -10.63 24.79 -4.75
C ILE A 485 -11.19 26.20 -4.68
N GLU A 486 -11.04 26.82 -3.52
CA GLU A 486 -11.57 28.14 -3.19
C GLU A 486 -10.41 29.12 -2.97
N ILE A 487 -10.40 30.20 -3.76
CA ILE A 487 -9.45 31.33 -3.63
C ILE A 487 -10.26 32.60 -3.34
N ASP A 488 -10.00 33.26 -2.22
CA ASP A 488 -10.69 34.52 -1.84
C ASP A 488 -12.23 34.38 -1.96
N SER A 489 -12.76 33.27 -1.44
CA SER A 489 -14.17 32.88 -1.52
C SER A 489 -14.76 32.71 -2.93
N LYS A 490 -13.90 32.53 -3.94
CA LYS A 490 -14.29 32.20 -5.31
C LYS A 490 -13.79 30.80 -5.68
N ILE A 491 -14.68 30.00 -6.26
CA ILE A 491 -14.33 28.66 -6.77
C ILE A 491 -13.60 28.83 -8.11
N ILE A 492 -12.43 28.20 -8.26
CA ILE A 492 -11.62 28.25 -9.49
C ILE A 492 -11.36 26.84 -10.00
N ASN A 493 -11.76 26.58 -11.25
CA ASN A 493 -11.64 25.26 -11.88
C ASN A 493 -10.76 25.25 -13.15
N ASP A 494 -10.49 26.40 -13.77
CA ASP A 494 -10.09 26.43 -15.19
C ASP A 494 -8.56 26.32 -15.46
N GLU A 495 -7.72 26.17 -14.44
CA GLU A 495 -6.26 26.32 -14.57
C GLU A 495 -5.42 25.19 -13.93
N ILE A 496 -6.05 24.11 -13.49
CA ILE A 496 -5.39 22.98 -12.82
C ILE A 496 -5.56 21.72 -13.67
N ASP A 497 -4.49 20.94 -13.88
CA ASP A 497 -4.57 19.65 -14.58
C ASP A 497 -5.26 18.62 -13.68
N ILE A 498 -6.54 18.35 -13.95
CA ILE A 498 -7.36 17.44 -13.15
C ILE A 498 -7.74 16.21 -13.98
N GLN A 499 -7.38 15.03 -13.47
CA GLN A 499 -7.76 13.74 -14.01
C GLN A 499 -8.72 13.04 -13.03
N ALA A 500 -9.97 12.84 -13.44
CA ALA A 500 -10.98 12.18 -12.60
C ALA A 500 -11.93 11.32 -13.44
N SER A 501 -11.79 10.00 -13.31
CA SER A 501 -12.67 9.00 -13.94
C SER A 501 -13.12 7.94 -12.93
N ASP A 502 -14.35 7.43 -13.11
CA ASP A 502 -14.80 6.26 -12.36
C ASP A 502 -13.97 5.04 -12.76
N GLY A 503 -13.78 4.12 -11.82
CA GLY A 503 -13.18 2.83 -12.10
C GLY A 503 -14.09 1.98 -12.99
N THR A 504 -13.51 1.16 -13.86
CA THR A 504 -14.30 0.25 -14.68
C THR A 504 -14.79 -0.93 -13.84
N LYS A 505 -16.04 -1.38 -14.06
CA LYS A 505 -16.52 -2.65 -13.52
C LYS A 505 -15.71 -3.80 -14.14
N GLY A 506 -15.25 -4.74 -13.32
CA GLY A 506 -14.59 -5.95 -13.81
C GLY A 506 -15.57 -6.81 -14.62
N SER A 507 -15.06 -7.58 -15.58
CA SER A 507 -15.92 -8.49 -16.34
C SER A 507 -16.34 -9.69 -15.48
N GLU A 508 -17.51 -10.23 -15.79
CA GLU A 508 -17.99 -11.46 -15.17
C GLU A 508 -17.19 -12.66 -15.67
N GLY A 509 -17.05 -13.69 -14.84
CA GLY A 509 -16.54 -14.97 -15.26
C GLY A 509 -17.53 -15.70 -16.19
N HIS A 510 -17.11 -16.81 -16.75
CA HIS A 510 -17.96 -17.74 -17.48
C HIS A 510 -18.38 -18.91 -16.61
N PRO A 511 -19.65 -19.36 -16.70
CA PRO A 511 -20.09 -20.53 -15.98
C PRO A 511 -19.35 -21.78 -16.49
N GLY A 512 -19.14 -22.74 -15.60
CA GLY A 512 -18.62 -24.04 -15.96
C GLY A 512 -19.59 -24.81 -16.85
N LYS A 513 -19.06 -25.78 -17.58
CA LYS A 513 -19.83 -26.68 -18.43
C LYS A 513 -20.41 -27.80 -17.58
N ASN A 514 -21.66 -28.14 -17.84
CA ASN A 514 -22.26 -29.36 -17.30
C ASN A 514 -21.63 -30.59 -17.97
N ALA A 515 -21.51 -31.65 -17.20
CA ALA A 515 -21.02 -32.94 -17.65
C ALA A 515 -22.14 -33.80 -18.26
N ASP A 516 -21.73 -34.80 -19.03
CA ASP A 516 -22.67 -35.78 -19.60
C ASP A 516 -23.03 -36.87 -18.57
N TYR A 517 -24.17 -37.54 -18.77
CA TYR A 517 -24.46 -38.74 -17.99
C TYR A 517 -23.50 -39.86 -18.37
N GLY A 518 -23.27 -40.75 -17.41
CA GLY A 518 -22.66 -42.03 -17.69
C GLY A 518 -23.50 -42.84 -18.69
N LYS A 519 -22.85 -43.74 -19.41
CA LYS A 519 -23.51 -44.74 -20.25
C LYS A 519 -24.35 -45.67 -19.38
N GLU A 520 -25.57 -45.95 -19.83
CA GLU A 520 -26.42 -46.97 -19.22
C GLU A 520 -25.82 -48.37 -19.45
N GLY A 521 -25.95 -49.26 -18.46
CA GLY A 521 -25.64 -50.67 -18.62
C GLY A 521 -26.60 -51.35 -19.59
N TRP A 522 -26.15 -52.33 -20.37
CA TRP A 522 -27.02 -53.06 -21.30
C TRP A 522 -28.00 -53.98 -20.57
N ASP A 523 -29.15 -54.24 -21.18
CA ASP A 523 -30.17 -55.13 -20.64
C ASP A 523 -29.95 -56.56 -21.16
N ILE A 524 -30.34 -57.56 -20.37
CA ILE A 524 -30.32 -58.97 -20.77
C ILE A 524 -31.72 -59.53 -20.57
N ALA A 525 -32.21 -60.29 -21.54
CA ALA A 525 -33.45 -61.04 -21.37
C ALA A 525 -33.27 -62.53 -21.65
N LEU A 526 -34.03 -63.35 -20.95
CA LEU A 526 -34.12 -64.79 -21.18
C LEU A 526 -35.56 -65.17 -21.49
N ILE A 527 -35.73 -65.95 -22.56
CA ILE A 527 -36.98 -66.63 -22.83
C ILE A 527 -36.79 -68.10 -22.46
N ASP A 528 -37.58 -68.57 -21.50
CA ASP A 528 -37.69 -69.99 -21.16
C ASP A 528 -39.01 -70.53 -21.73
N CYS A 529 -38.91 -71.52 -22.61
CA CYS A 529 -40.08 -72.21 -23.17
C CYS A 529 -40.12 -73.59 -22.55
N THR A 530 -41.24 -74.02 -21.97
CA THR A 530 -41.37 -75.29 -21.22
C THR A 530 -40.90 -76.55 -21.98
N LEU A 531 -40.83 -76.49 -23.30
CA LEU A 531 -40.38 -77.59 -24.18
C LEU A 531 -39.20 -77.20 -25.09
N GLY A 532 -38.56 -76.05 -24.85
CA GLY A 532 -37.57 -75.45 -25.76
C GLY A 532 -36.25 -75.07 -25.09
N LYS A 533 -35.26 -74.74 -25.92
CA LYS A 533 -33.97 -74.21 -25.46
C LYS A 533 -34.15 -72.77 -24.97
N ARG A 534 -33.65 -72.48 -23.78
CA ARG A 534 -33.50 -71.11 -23.26
C ARG A 534 -32.77 -70.25 -24.28
N THR A 535 -33.43 -69.21 -24.77
CA THR A 535 -32.87 -68.33 -25.82
C THR A 535 -32.56 -66.98 -25.20
N PRO A 536 -31.29 -66.56 -25.14
CA PRO A 536 -30.93 -65.30 -24.53
C PRO A 536 -30.87 -64.14 -25.53
N PHE A 537 -31.41 -63.00 -25.11
CA PHE A 537 -31.43 -61.72 -25.83
C PHE A 537 -30.59 -60.67 -25.09
N GLY A 538 -30.08 -59.68 -25.83
CA GLY A 538 -29.21 -58.65 -25.25
C GLY A 538 -27.78 -59.11 -24.99
N GLN A 539 -27.30 -60.13 -25.72
CA GLN A 539 -25.89 -60.59 -25.65
C GLN A 539 -24.92 -59.56 -26.25
N LYS A 540 -25.42 -58.62 -27.05
CA LYS A 540 -24.61 -57.52 -27.57
C LYS A 540 -24.44 -56.46 -26.49
N HIS A 541 -23.19 -56.24 -26.09
CA HIS A 541 -22.86 -55.16 -25.15
C HIS A 541 -23.36 -53.81 -25.68
N ASN A 542 -23.72 -52.92 -24.75
CA ASN A 542 -24.23 -51.58 -25.00
C ASN A 542 -25.58 -51.51 -25.72
N LYS A 543 -26.45 -52.52 -25.57
CA LYS A 543 -27.83 -52.47 -26.07
C LYS A 543 -28.85 -52.49 -24.93
N LYS A 544 -29.83 -51.58 -24.97
CA LYS A 544 -31.05 -51.65 -24.16
C LYS A 544 -32.10 -52.49 -24.88
N LEU A 545 -32.89 -53.25 -24.14
CA LEU A 545 -33.97 -54.05 -24.67
C LEU A 545 -35.30 -53.34 -24.41
N TYR A 546 -36.12 -53.27 -25.44
CA TYR A 546 -37.51 -52.82 -25.33
C TYR A 546 -38.41 -53.76 -26.13
N TRP A 547 -39.70 -53.69 -25.88
CA TRP A 547 -40.64 -54.58 -26.53
C TRP A 547 -41.86 -53.85 -27.06
N GLU A 548 -42.38 -54.35 -28.18
CA GLU A 548 -43.58 -53.83 -28.82
C GLU A 548 -44.58 -54.97 -29.07
N PHE A 549 -45.87 -54.66 -28.96
CA PHE A 549 -46.92 -55.62 -29.28
C PHE A 549 -47.17 -55.67 -30.78
N SER A 550 -47.34 -56.87 -31.32
CA SER A 550 -47.54 -57.15 -32.74
C SER A 550 -48.66 -58.16 -32.91
N ASP A 551 -49.55 -57.93 -33.87
CA ASP A 551 -50.63 -58.87 -34.21
C ASP A 551 -50.16 -59.94 -35.21
N THR A 552 -48.90 -59.86 -35.65
CA THR A 552 -48.30 -60.78 -36.61
C THR A 552 -47.14 -61.57 -35.99
N ARG A 553 -47.08 -62.87 -36.27
CA ARG A 553 -45.96 -63.72 -35.82
C ARG A 553 -44.71 -63.39 -36.64
N LYS A 554 -43.73 -62.74 -36.02
CA LYS A 554 -42.35 -62.62 -36.57
C LYS A 554 -41.42 -63.66 -35.94
N GLU A 555 -40.26 -63.89 -36.55
CA GLU A 555 -39.29 -64.90 -36.11
C GLU A 555 -38.81 -64.71 -34.67
N ASN A 556 -38.71 -63.46 -34.21
CA ASN A 556 -38.28 -63.09 -32.85
C ASN A 556 -39.44 -62.68 -31.93
N ALA A 557 -40.69 -62.97 -32.33
CA ALA A 557 -41.87 -62.54 -31.58
C ALA A 557 -42.34 -63.63 -30.63
N ILE A 558 -42.49 -63.29 -29.35
CA ILE A 558 -42.97 -64.18 -28.29
C ILE A 558 -44.49 -64.14 -28.30
N TYR A 559 -45.14 -65.30 -28.36
CA TYR A 559 -46.59 -65.35 -28.19
C TYR A 559 -46.97 -64.91 -26.77
N MET A 560 -47.80 -63.88 -26.66
CA MET A 560 -48.37 -63.43 -25.39
C MET A 560 -49.90 -63.46 -25.46
N HIS A 561 -50.52 -64.05 -24.45
CA HIS A 561 -51.97 -64.01 -24.33
C HIS A 561 -52.39 -62.62 -23.83
N SER A 562 -53.15 -61.88 -24.63
CA SER A 562 -53.69 -60.57 -24.22
C SER A 562 -55.13 -60.75 -23.73
N GLU A 563 -55.37 -60.57 -22.43
CA GLU A 563 -56.72 -60.63 -21.87
C GLU A 563 -57.62 -59.45 -22.33
N ASN A 564 -57.02 -58.37 -22.86
CA ASN A 564 -57.74 -57.14 -23.21
C ASN A 564 -58.30 -57.09 -24.64
N LYS A 565 -58.07 -58.09 -25.50
CA LYS A 565 -58.69 -58.15 -26.82
C LYS A 565 -59.90 -59.09 -26.78
N LYS A 566 -61.11 -58.51 -26.90
CA LYS A 566 -62.42 -59.20 -26.82
C LYS A 566 -62.68 -60.25 -27.92
N GLU A 567 -61.75 -60.47 -28.85
CA GLU A 567 -61.88 -61.45 -29.93
C GLU A 567 -60.52 -62.08 -30.15
N GLY A 568 -60.39 -63.38 -29.85
CA GLY A 568 -59.38 -64.41 -30.22
C GLY A 568 -58.04 -64.10 -30.90
N ASN A 569 -57.57 -62.86 -30.93
CA ASN A 569 -56.44 -62.40 -31.71
C ASN A 569 -55.17 -62.70 -30.94
N LYS A 570 -54.33 -63.51 -31.58
CA LYS A 570 -53.00 -63.83 -31.10
C LYS A 570 -52.20 -62.53 -31.01
N CYS A 571 -51.70 -62.21 -29.81
CA CYS A 571 -50.80 -61.10 -29.61
C CYS A 571 -49.38 -61.65 -29.50
N TYR A 572 -48.43 -60.97 -30.13
CA TYR A 572 -47.02 -61.29 -30.06
C TYR A 572 -46.27 -60.10 -29.48
N VAL A 573 -45.16 -60.35 -28.78
CA VAL A 573 -44.25 -59.33 -28.30
C VAL A 573 -42.92 -59.47 -29.01
N GLU A 574 -42.54 -58.43 -29.73
CA GLU A 574 -41.26 -58.35 -30.43
C GLU A 574 -40.24 -57.67 -29.53
N ILE A 575 -39.09 -58.30 -29.33
CA ILE A 575 -37.97 -57.70 -28.60
C ILE A 575 -37.10 -56.94 -29.60
N HIS A 576 -36.81 -55.69 -29.27
CA HIS A 576 -35.96 -54.81 -30.06
C HIS A 576 -34.73 -54.40 -29.24
N GLU A 577 -33.62 -54.19 -29.95
CA GLU A 577 -32.38 -53.66 -29.39
C GLU A 577 -32.24 -52.18 -29.80
N ARG A 578 -31.87 -51.32 -28.86
CA ARG A 578 -31.39 -49.95 -29.15
C ARG A 578 -30.03 -49.72 -28.50
N ASP A 579 -29.22 -48.84 -29.05
CA ASP A 579 -27.96 -48.45 -28.41
C ASP A 579 -28.18 -47.85 -27.02
N CYS A 580 -27.27 -48.14 -26.07
CA CYS A 580 -27.18 -47.40 -24.83
C CYS A 580 -26.83 -45.95 -25.16
N ILE A 581 -27.76 -45.04 -24.91
CA ILE A 581 -27.59 -43.62 -25.23
C ILE A 581 -26.96 -42.94 -24.01
N LYS A 582 -25.87 -42.20 -24.21
CA LYS A 582 -25.44 -41.20 -23.22
C LYS A 582 -26.50 -40.10 -23.19
N LYS A 583 -27.25 -40.02 -22.09
CA LYS A 583 -28.17 -38.90 -21.89
C LYS A 583 -27.34 -37.63 -21.71
N LYS A 584 -27.62 -36.60 -22.50
CA LYS A 584 -27.15 -35.25 -22.17
C LYS A 584 -28.05 -34.68 -21.10
N LEU A 585 -27.47 -33.93 -20.17
CA LEU A 585 -28.24 -33.20 -19.18
C LEU A 585 -29.11 -32.16 -19.89
N ALA A 586 -30.41 -32.42 -19.97
CA ALA A 586 -31.32 -31.65 -20.79
C ALA A 586 -31.42 -30.20 -20.28
N ASP A 587 -31.48 -29.22 -21.19
CA ASP A 587 -31.56 -27.79 -20.84
C ASP A 587 -32.77 -27.47 -19.94
N LYS A 588 -33.82 -28.29 -19.98
CA LYS A 588 -35.02 -28.13 -19.14
C LYS A 588 -34.76 -28.47 -17.66
N GLU A 589 -33.89 -29.44 -17.37
CA GLU A 589 -33.44 -29.70 -16.00
C GLU A 589 -32.56 -28.56 -15.49
N LYS A 590 -31.76 -27.94 -16.39
CA LYS A 590 -30.98 -26.73 -16.08
C LYS A 590 -31.86 -25.57 -15.64
N TRP A 591 -32.98 -25.32 -16.35
CA TRP A 591 -33.86 -24.20 -16.08
C TRP A 591 -34.69 -24.36 -14.80
N THR A 592 -35.17 -25.58 -14.54
CA THR A 592 -36.01 -25.88 -13.36
C THR A 592 -35.21 -25.73 -12.07
N GLN A 593 -33.93 -26.12 -12.07
CA GLN A 593 -33.06 -25.97 -10.92
C GLN A 593 -32.63 -24.51 -10.71
N PHE A 594 -32.28 -23.78 -11.77
CA PHE A 594 -31.97 -22.34 -11.69
C PHE A 594 -33.13 -21.52 -11.12
N LYS A 595 -34.36 -21.79 -11.57
CA LYS A 595 -35.55 -21.11 -11.06
C LYS A 595 -35.76 -21.34 -9.55
N SER A 596 -35.56 -22.58 -9.08
CA SER A 596 -35.71 -22.91 -7.66
C SER A 596 -34.67 -22.25 -6.76
N GLU A 597 -33.46 -21.96 -7.28
CA GLU A 597 -32.40 -21.27 -6.54
C GLU A 597 -32.59 -19.75 -6.54
N SER A 598 -33.02 -19.16 -7.66
CA SER A 598 -33.43 -17.74 -7.73
C SER A 598 -34.55 -17.45 -6.73
N GLU A 599 -35.61 -18.29 -6.72
CA GLU A 599 -36.74 -18.15 -5.81
C GLU A 599 -36.32 -18.27 -4.33
N ARG A 600 -35.25 -19.01 -4.01
CA ARG A 600 -34.68 -19.11 -2.65
C ARG A 600 -33.79 -17.93 -2.26
N SER A 601 -33.10 -17.32 -3.21
CA SER A 601 -32.20 -16.18 -2.96
C SER A 601 -32.94 -14.85 -2.75
N GLY A 602 -34.25 -14.79 -3.05
CA GLY A 602 -35.02 -13.55 -2.96
C GLY A 602 -34.69 -12.53 -4.06
N GLU A 603 -33.80 -12.85 -4.99
CA GLU A 603 -33.59 -12.06 -6.20
C GLU A 603 -34.81 -12.26 -7.13
N SER A 604 -35.74 -11.30 -7.12
CA SER A 604 -36.83 -11.29 -8.09
C SER A 604 -36.24 -11.09 -9.48
N ILE A 605 -36.47 -12.06 -10.38
CA ILE A 605 -36.16 -11.90 -11.80
C ILE A 605 -37.14 -10.86 -12.35
N ALA A 606 -36.66 -9.63 -12.57
CA ALA A 606 -37.35 -8.57 -13.28
C ALA A 606 -36.88 -8.51 -14.73
#